data_AF-A0A0Q5P0G4-F1
#
_entry.id   AF-A0A0Q5P0G4-F1
#
_cell.length_a   1.000
_cell.length_b   1.000
_cell.length_c   1.000
_cell.angle_alpha   90.00
_cell.angle_beta   90.00
_cell.angle_gamma   90.00
#
_symmetry.space_group_name_H-M   'P 1'
#
loop_
_entity.id
_entity.type
_entity.pdbx_description
1 polymer ?
#
loop_
_entity_poly.entity_id
_entity_poly.type
_entity_poly.pdbx_seq_one_letter_code
_entity_poly.pdbx_strand_id
1 'polypeptide(L)'
;MRAHEGEDDLFDASMSFHFAVLEATDNPLFMQFRGVVQTALFMAARLRIRLNLNHTPIQYYAAVMTAIQEGDGVNASRSMYRVAQESLLLTE
;
A
#
# COMPACT_ATOMS: atom_id res chain seq x y z
N MET A 1 -8.61 20.81 9.07
CA MET A 1 -8.23 19.75 8.11
C MET A 1 -9.54 19.19 7.57
N ARG A 2 -9.85 19.31 6.28
CA ARG A 2 -11.14 18.87 5.74
C ARG A 2 -11.01 17.39 5.38
N ALA A 3 -11.55 16.53 6.25
CA ALA A 3 -11.67 15.10 6.05
C ALA A 3 -12.88 14.84 5.14
N HIS A 4 -12.67 14.11 4.05
CA HIS A 4 -13.76 13.40 3.37
C HIS A 4 -13.72 12.00 3.97
N GLU A 5 -14.66 11.69 4.86
CA GLU A 5 -14.60 10.60 5.85
C GLU A 5 -14.24 9.20 5.29
N GLY A 6 -14.35 8.96 3.97
CA GLY A 6 -13.93 7.70 3.35
C GLY A 6 -12.53 7.65 2.71
N GLU A 7 -11.86 8.78 2.48
CA GLU A 7 -10.49 8.79 1.92
C GLU A 7 -9.43 8.53 2.99
N ASP A 8 -9.65 9.05 4.20
CA ASP A 8 -8.77 8.82 5.35
C ASP A 8 -8.79 7.33 5.74
N ASP A 9 -9.97 6.69 5.72
CA ASP A 9 -10.12 5.26 5.99
C ASP A 9 -9.33 4.36 5.03
N LEU A 10 -9.35 4.67 3.72
CA LEU A 10 -8.61 3.89 2.72
C LEU A 10 -7.10 4.10 2.82
N PHE A 11 -6.66 5.31 3.19
CA PHE A 11 -5.26 5.59 3.47
C PHE A 11 -4.77 4.78 4.67
N ASP A 12 -5.48 4.87 5.80
CA ASP A 12 -5.13 4.16 7.02
C ASP A 12 -5.14 2.63 6.84
N ALA A 13 -6.09 2.11 6.05
CA ALA A 13 -6.13 0.70 5.67
C ALA A 13 -4.90 0.28 4.86
N SER A 14 -4.50 1.08 3.86
CA SER A 14 -3.32 0.80 3.03
C SER A 14 -2.01 0.83 3.82
N MET A 15 -1.88 1.77 4.77
CA MET A 15 -0.72 1.86 5.66
C MET A 15 -0.66 0.67 6.60
N SER A 16 -1.79 0.32 7.22
CA SER A 16 -1.91 -0.85 8.10
C SER A 16 -1.55 -2.14 7.38
N PHE A 17 -1.97 -2.30 6.11
CA PHE A 17 -1.61 -3.45 5.30
C PHE A 17 -0.09 -3.58 5.10
N HIS A 18 0.59 -2.49 4.73
CA HIS A 18 2.05 -2.52 4.55
C HIS A 18 2.79 -2.86 5.84
N PHE A 19 2.34 -2.31 6.98
CA PHE A 19 2.94 -2.63 8.26
C PHE A 19 2.71 -4.09 8.67
N ALA A 20 1.51 -4.62 8.46
CA ALA A 20 1.23 -6.03 8.72
C ALA A 20 2.15 -6.96 7.90
N VAL A 21 2.38 -6.63 6.62
CA VAL A 21 3.31 -7.40 5.77
C VAL A 21 4.75 -7.30 6.28
N LEU A 22 5.23 -6.10 6.66
CA LEU A 22 6.58 -5.93 7.21
C LEU A 22 6.75 -6.68 8.53
N GLU A 23 5.79 -6.59 9.44
CA GLU A 23 5.80 -7.27 10.73
C GLU A 23 5.78 -8.79 10.55
N ALA A 24 5.00 -9.30 9.58
CA ALA A 24 4.94 -10.73 9.28
C ALA A 24 6.25 -11.32 8.74
N THR A 25 7.20 -10.50 8.29
CA THR A 25 8.53 -10.99 7.85
C THR A 25 9.43 -11.43 9.00
N ASP A 26 9.11 -11.03 10.24
CA ASP A 26 9.96 -11.20 11.43
C ASP A 26 11.43 -10.76 11.19
N ASN A 27 11.61 -9.73 10.35
CA ASN A 27 12.93 -9.22 9.98
C ASN A 27 13.16 -7.83 10.60
N PRO A 28 14.04 -7.72 11.63
CA PRO A 28 14.33 -6.45 12.30
C PRO A 28 14.82 -5.34 11.37
N LEU A 29 15.50 -5.69 10.27
CA LEU A 29 15.95 -4.72 9.27
C LEU A 29 14.74 -4.07 8.56
N PHE A 30 13.74 -4.85 8.17
CA PHE A 30 12.53 -4.35 7.52
C PHE A 30 11.70 -3.46 8.45
N MET A 31 11.67 -3.79 9.73
CA MET A 31 10.99 -2.96 10.74
C MET A 31 11.60 -1.58 10.91
N GLN A 32 12.91 -1.41 10.68
CA GLN A 32 13.55 -0.09 10.73
C GLN A 32 13.08 0.84 9.59
N PHE A 33 12.61 0.28 8.47
CA PHE A 33 12.09 1.06 7.34
C PHE A 33 10.66 1.56 7.54
N ARG A 34 9.98 1.19 8.64
CA ARG A 34 8.58 1.57 8.90
C ARG A 34 8.33 3.07 8.74
N GLY A 35 9.21 3.92 9.29
CA GLY A 35 9.07 5.38 9.17
C GLY A 35 9.25 5.91 7.74
N VAL A 36 10.12 5.27 6.95
CA VAL A 36 10.32 5.61 5.53
C VAL A 36 9.07 5.23 4.72
N VAL A 37 8.55 4.02 4.93
CA VAL A 37 7.32 3.53 4.28
C VAL A 37 6.13 4.42 4.62
N GLN A 38 5.96 4.77 5.90
CA GLN A 38 4.93 5.70 6.35
C GLN A 38 4.99 7.03 5.59
N THR A 39 6.18 7.65 5.55
CA THR A 39 6.39 8.94 4.90
C THR A 39 6.10 8.86 3.40
N ALA A 40 6.54 7.80 2.73
CA ALA A 40 6.29 7.59 1.31
C ALA A 40 4.79 7.44 1.00
N LEU A 41 4.06 6.66 1.81
CA LEU A 41 2.62 6.48 1.66
C LEU A 41 1.86 7.79 1.88
N PHE A 42 2.22 8.59 2.90
CA PHE A 42 1.62 9.92 3.11
C PHE A 42 1.81 10.83 1.90
N MET A 43 3.01 10.82 1.31
CA MET A 43 3.29 11.59 0.10
C MET A 43 2.47 11.12 -1.09
N ALA A 44 2.35 9.80 -1.30
CA ALA A 44 1.55 9.21 -2.38
C ALA A 44 0.07 9.57 -2.24
N ALA A 45 -0.51 9.45 -1.05
CA ALA A 45 -1.89 9.85 -0.77
C ALA A 45 -2.13 11.34 -1.03
N ARG A 46 -1.21 12.20 -0.57
CA ARG A 46 -1.28 13.65 -0.80
C ARG A 46 -1.22 14.00 -2.29
N LEU A 47 -0.35 13.32 -3.05
CA LEU A 47 -0.24 13.49 -4.50
C LEU A 47 -1.54 13.08 -5.19
N ARG A 48 -2.09 11.93 -4.79
CA ARG A 48 -3.33 11.38 -5.34
C ARG A 48 -4.53 12.33 -5.16
N ILE A 49 -4.69 12.89 -3.96
CA ILE A 49 -5.70 13.93 -3.68
C ILE A 49 -5.47 15.16 -4.56
N ARG A 50 -4.21 15.63 -4.69
CA ARG A 50 -3.89 16.79 -5.54
C ARG A 50 -4.19 16.56 -7.02
N LEU A 51 -4.12 15.31 -7.49
CA LEU A 51 -4.42 14.93 -8.86
C LEU A 51 -5.90 14.53 -9.08
N ASN A 52 -6.77 14.66 -8.07
CA ASN A 52 -8.18 14.24 -8.11
C ASN A 52 -8.38 12.78 -8.54
N LEU A 53 -7.48 11.90 -8.08
CA LEU A 53 -7.52 10.48 -8.40
C LEU A 53 -8.27 9.74 -7.30
N ASN A 54 -9.53 9.42 -7.57
CA ASN A 54 -10.41 8.81 -6.55
C ASN A 54 -10.29 7.27 -6.49
N HIS A 55 -9.27 6.68 -7.13
CA HIS A 55 -9.09 5.24 -7.21
C HIS A 55 -8.08 4.75 -6.16
N THR A 56 -8.49 3.76 -5.37
CA THR A 56 -7.58 2.98 -4.51
C THR A 56 -7.45 1.58 -5.11
N PRO A 57 -6.24 1.05 -5.33
CA PRO A 57 -6.00 -0.26 -5.95
C PRO A 57 -6.39 -1.47 -5.06
N ILE A 58 -7.58 -1.46 -4.44
CA ILE A 58 -8.04 -2.45 -3.45
C ILE A 58 -7.95 -3.89 -4.00
N GLN A 59 -8.30 -4.09 -5.27
CA GLN A 59 -8.22 -5.39 -5.93
C GLN A 59 -6.80 -5.98 -5.92
N TYR A 60 -5.77 -5.15 -6.02
CA TYR A 60 -4.38 -5.61 -6.00
C TYR A 60 -3.91 -5.92 -4.58
N TYR A 61 -4.39 -5.20 -3.55
CA TYR A 61 -4.18 -5.57 -2.15
C TYR A 61 -4.80 -6.94 -1.82
N ALA A 62 -6.02 -7.20 -2.30
CA ALA A 62 -6.65 -8.51 -2.15
C ALA A 62 -5.82 -9.63 -2.82
N ALA A 63 -5.30 -9.39 -4.03
CA ALA A 63 -4.43 -10.33 -4.72
C ALA A 63 -3.11 -10.62 -3.96
N VAL A 64 -2.51 -9.60 -3.32
CA VAL A 64 -1.36 -9.81 -2.43
C VAL A 64 -1.74 -10.72 -1.27
N MET A 65 -2.85 -10.43 -0.59
CA MET A 65 -3.32 -11.22 0.55
C MET A 65 -3.55 -12.69 0.18
N THR A 66 -4.29 -12.94 -0.92
CA THR A 66 -4.54 -14.30 -1.40
C THR A 66 -3.23 -15.03 -1.69
N ALA A 67 -2.30 -14.41 -2.42
CA ALA A 67 -1.02 -15.03 -2.75
C ALA A 67 -0.18 -15.34 -1.50
N ILE A 68 -0.18 -14.47 -0.48
CA ILE A 68 0.47 -14.74 0.81
C ILE A 68 -0.18 -15.94 1.50
N GLN A 69 -1.52 -16.01 1.54
CA GLN A 69 -2.25 -17.12 2.16
C GLN A 69 -1.98 -18.47 1.48
N GLU A 70 -1.75 -18.45 0.16
CA GLU A 70 -1.39 -19.63 -0.63
C GLU A 70 0.11 -19.97 -0.57
N GLY A 71 0.93 -19.14 0.07
CA GLY A 71 2.38 -19.30 0.11
C GLY A 71 3.09 -18.96 -1.22
N ASP A 72 2.42 -18.27 -2.14
CA ASP A 72 2.97 -17.86 -3.44
C ASP A 72 3.64 -16.48 -3.35
N GLY A 73 4.91 -16.50 -2.95
CA GLY A 73 5.72 -15.30 -2.86
C GLY A 73 5.91 -14.56 -4.20
N VAL A 74 5.85 -15.26 -5.33
CA VAL A 74 6.04 -14.64 -6.65
C VAL A 74 4.82 -13.81 -7.01
N ASN A 75 3.61 -14.35 -6.85
CA ASN A 75 2.39 -13.60 -7.11
C ASN A 75 2.13 -12.51 -6.06
N ALA A 76 2.54 -12.72 -4.80
CA ALA A 76 2.48 -11.67 -3.78
C ALA A 76 3.35 -10.46 -4.18
N SER A 77 4.60 -10.70 -4.58
CA SER A 77 5.52 -9.65 -5.04
C SER A 77 5.00 -8.93 -6.30
N ARG A 78 4.54 -9.70 -7.30
CA ARG A 78 3.97 -9.14 -8.53
C ARG A 78 2.75 -8.25 -8.25
N SER A 79 1.86 -8.68 -7.36
CA SER A 79 0.66 -7.93 -7.01
C SER A 79 0.99 -6.67 -6.21
N MET A 80 2.00 -6.73 -5.34
CA MET A 80 2.50 -5.56 -4.60
C MET A 80 3.11 -4.53 -5.56
N TYR A 81 3.82 -4.98 -6.59
CA TYR A 81 4.34 -4.07 -7.62
C TYR A 81 3.21 -3.32 -8.35
N ARG A 82 2.10 -4.01 -8.64
CA ARG A 82 0.90 -3.37 -9.22
C ARG A 82 0.27 -2.34 -8.29
N VAL A 83 0.20 -2.61 -6.99
CA VAL A 83 -0.22 -1.61 -5.98
C VAL A 83 0.62 -0.34 -6.11
N ALA A 84 1.95 -0.45 -6.19
CA ALA A 84 2.85 0.69 -6.28
C ALA A 84 2.69 1.47 -7.59
N GLN A 85 2.58 0.79 -8.74
CA GLN A 85 2.38 1.42 -10.05
C GLN A 85 1.09 2.24 -10.10
N GLU A 86 -0.01 1.65 -9.64
CA GLU A 86 -1.34 2.26 -9.65
C GLU A 86 -1.44 3.41 -8.65
N SER A 87 -0.71 3.32 -7.53
CA SER A 87 -0.67 4.38 -6.51
C SER A 87 0.14 5.59 -6.95
N LEU A 88 1.10 5.42 -7.86
CA LEU A 88 1.98 6.48 -8.36
C LEU A 88 1.62 6.97 -9.77
N LEU A 89 0.55 6.41 -10.39
CA LEU A 89 0.26 6.58 -11.82
C LEU A 89 1.50 6.31 -12.72
N LEU A 90 2.34 5.36 -12.33
CA LEU A 90 3.41 4.88 -13.20
C LEU A 90 2.79 3.89 -14.19
N THR A 91 2.07 4.42 -15.17
CA THR A 91 1.76 3.71 -16.42
C THR A 91 3.00 3.71 -17.30
N GLU A 92 3.38 2.54 -17.81
CA GLU A 92 4.29 2.45 -18.97
C GLU A 92 3.68 3.13 -20.21
#